data_AF-A0A1F8L886-F1
#
_entry.id   AF-A0A1F8L886-F1
#
_cell.length_a   1.000
_cell.length_b   1.000
_cell.length_c   1.000
_cell.angle_alpha   90.00
_cell.angle_beta   90.00
_cell.angle_gamma   90.00
#
_symmetry.space_group_name_H-M   'P 1'
#
loop_
_entity.id
_entity.type
_entity.pdbx_description
1 polymer ?
#
loop_
_entity_poly.entity_id
_entity_poly.type
_entity_poly.pdbx_seq_one_letter_code
_entity_poly.pdbx_strand_id
1 'polypeptide(L)'
;MSEAMGTRVKQTADRFFRGAVSDAVAAAFSAFTWMLDQKRQGRRVIAVEPDAVPERYSEAVLPGIDEALSSNRWTWLVERPHAWQRQLWIKGRRMRASELVGHMNGNGWSADETARQFDLPVEAVLEAQRYVETDRELIDAETIEEQRIAFTMATAHPPEVASAAPRR
;
A
#
# COMPACT_ATOMS: atom_id res chain seq x y z
N MET A 1 -6.82 35.81 -0.05
CA MET A 1 -7.43 35.51 1.28
C MET A 1 -7.65 34.02 1.55
N SER A 2 -7.71 33.16 0.53
CA SER A 2 -7.92 31.70 0.71
C SER A 2 -6.67 30.95 1.24
N GLU A 3 -5.47 31.33 0.79
CA GLU A 3 -4.21 30.68 1.22
C GLU A 3 -3.89 30.84 2.71
N ALA A 4 -4.06 32.05 3.26
CA ALA A 4 -3.72 32.33 4.65
C ALA A 4 -4.58 31.54 5.66
N MET A 5 -5.80 31.15 5.27
CA MET A 5 -6.68 30.31 6.08
C MET A 5 -6.23 28.84 6.02
N GLY A 6 -5.87 28.34 4.84
CA GLY A 6 -5.37 26.97 4.65
C GLY A 6 -4.09 26.69 5.42
N THR A 7 -3.15 27.64 5.43
CA THR A 7 -1.89 27.52 6.19
C THR A 7 -2.13 27.50 7.70
N ARG A 8 -3.10 28.27 8.20
CA ARG A 8 -3.43 28.36 9.64
C ARG A 8 -4.15 27.11 10.14
N VAL A 9 -4.97 26.49 9.29
CA VAL A 9 -5.64 25.21 9.58
C VAL A 9 -4.62 24.08 9.63
N LYS A 10 -3.70 23.98 8.65
CA LYS A 10 -2.59 23.01 8.67
C LYS A 10 -1.73 23.12 9.94
N GLN A 11 -1.34 24.35 10.30
CA GLN A 11 -0.48 24.60 11.46
C GLN A 11 -1.16 24.28 12.80
N THR A 12 -2.50 24.37 12.85
CA THR A 12 -3.28 24.01 14.04
C THR A 12 -3.49 22.50 14.10
N ALA A 13 -3.78 21.84 12.97
CA ALA A 13 -3.93 20.39 12.90
C ALA A 13 -2.63 19.65 13.30
N ASP A 14 -1.48 20.09 12.80
CA ASP A 14 -0.15 19.55 13.15
C ASP A 14 0.17 19.63 14.65
N ARG A 15 -0.30 20.69 15.32
CA ARG A 15 -0.01 20.92 16.74
C ARG A 15 -0.82 20.00 17.66
N PHE A 16 -2.00 19.59 17.24
CA PHE A 16 -2.93 18.82 18.07
C PHE A 16 -3.01 17.34 17.72
N PHE A 17 -2.73 16.96 16.48
CA PHE A 17 -2.87 15.59 16.01
C PHE A 17 -1.55 15.14 15.35
N ARG A 18 -0.65 14.51 16.12
CA ARG A 18 0.54 13.88 15.54
C ARG A 18 0.16 12.49 15.00
N GLY A 19 0.06 12.35 13.68
CA GLY A 19 -0.15 11.06 12.97
C GLY A 19 -1.06 11.16 11.74
N ALA A 20 -1.22 10.05 11.01
CA ALA A 20 -2.06 9.91 9.80
C ALA A 20 -3.51 10.41 9.93
N VAL A 21 -4.01 10.50 11.17
CA VAL A 21 -5.32 11.10 11.50
C VAL A 21 -5.36 12.60 11.14
N SER A 22 -4.24 13.32 11.25
CA SER A 22 -4.14 14.73 10.87
C SER A 22 -4.31 14.94 9.37
N ASP A 23 -3.64 14.10 8.56
CA ASP A 23 -3.69 14.21 7.10
C ASP A 23 -5.06 13.84 6.55
N ALA A 24 -5.68 12.78 7.09
CA ALA A 24 -7.04 12.39 6.72
C ALA A 24 -8.07 13.48 7.06
N VAL A 25 -7.94 14.13 8.23
CA VAL A 25 -8.83 15.22 8.65
C VAL A 25 -8.63 16.46 7.77
N ALA A 26 -7.37 16.81 7.45
CA ALA A 26 -7.06 17.92 6.55
C ALA A 26 -7.58 17.67 5.13
N ALA A 27 -7.46 16.44 4.63
CA ALA A 27 -8.00 16.04 3.33
C ALA A 27 -9.53 16.11 3.32
N ALA A 28 -10.20 15.61 4.36
CA ALA A 28 -11.66 15.67 4.51
C ALA A 28 -12.17 17.12 4.53
N PHE A 29 -11.50 18.00 5.27
CA PHE A 29 -11.87 19.43 5.31
C PHE A 29 -11.64 20.12 3.96
N SER A 30 -10.55 19.80 3.26
CA SER A 30 -10.27 20.32 1.92
C SER A 30 -11.32 19.85 0.91
N ALA A 31 -11.73 18.59 0.97
CA ALA A 31 -12.79 18.03 0.11
C ALA A 31 -14.13 18.75 0.35
N PHE A 32 -14.48 18.94 1.61
CA PHE A 32 -15.72 19.59 1.99
C PHE A 32 -15.77 21.06 1.52
N THR A 33 -14.69 21.81 1.75
CA THR A 33 -14.62 23.21 1.31
C THR A 33 -14.65 23.35 -0.21
N TRP A 34 -13.98 22.45 -0.94
CA TRP A 34 -14.08 22.40 -2.40
C TRP A 34 -15.51 22.12 -2.87
N MET A 35 -16.21 21.16 -2.27
CA MET A 35 -17.61 20.88 -2.59
C MET A 35 -18.51 22.09 -2.36
N LEU A 36 -18.33 22.81 -1.25
CA LEU A 36 -19.07 24.04 -0.96
C LEU A 36 -18.81 25.10 -2.04
N ASP A 37 -17.57 25.29 -2.46
CA ASP A 37 -17.21 26.23 -3.53
C ASP A 37 -17.88 25.86 -4.87
N GLN A 38 -17.86 24.57 -5.26
CA GLN A 38 -18.56 24.11 -6.46
C GLN A 38 -20.06 24.43 -6.40
N LYS A 39 -20.71 24.18 -5.26
CA LYS A 39 -22.14 24.48 -5.07
C LYS A 39 -22.43 25.98 -5.12
N ARG A 40 -21.56 26.82 -4.56
CA ARG A 40 -21.69 28.29 -4.63
C ARG A 40 -21.57 28.82 -6.05
N GLN A 41 -20.78 28.16 -6.91
CA GLN A 41 -20.65 28.47 -8.33
C GLN A 41 -21.78 27.90 -9.19
N GLY A 42 -22.83 27.32 -8.58
CA GLY A 42 -23.96 26.71 -9.30
C GLY A 42 -23.63 25.36 -9.94
N ARG A 43 -22.46 24.77 -9.63
CA ARG A 43 -22.04 23.47 -10.17
C ARG A 43 -22.60 22.33 -9.33
N ARG A 44 -22.81 21.18 -9.97
CA ARG A 44 -23.19 19.93 -9.30
C ARG A 44 -21.94 19.10 -9.04
N VAL A 45 -21.83 18.58 -7.83
CA VAL A 45 -20.88 17.52 -7.48
C VAL A 45 -21.66 16.21 -7.57
N ILE A 46 -21.19 15.28 -8.39
CA ILE A 46 -21.81 13.98 -8.66
C ILE A 46 -20.71 12.91 -8.59
N ALA A 47 -21.07 11.71 -8.13
CA ALA A 47 -20.25 10.53 -8.33
C ALA A 47 -20.63 9.92 -9.69
N VAL A 48 -19.64 9.54 -10.49
CA VAL A 48 -19.81 8.92 -11.80
C VAL A 48 -18.93 7.68 -11.87
N GLU A 49 -19.38 6.67 -12.61
CA GLU A 49 -18.56 5.51 -12.95
C GLU A 49 -17.38 5.93 -13.84
N PRO A 50 -16.24 5.21 -13.81
CA PRO A 50 -15.02 5.61 -14.53
C PRO A 50 -15.20 5.77 -16.05
N ASP A 51 -16.11 5.01 -16.65
CA ASP A 51 -16.47 5.04 -18.07
C ASP A 51 -17.60 6.05 -18.39
N ALA A 52 -18.18 6.67 -17.37
CA ALA A 52 -19.28 7.64 -17.49
C ALA A 52 -18.85 9.09 -17.16
N VAL A 53 -17.55 9.39 -17.24
CA VAL A 53 -17.01 10.72 -16.95
C VAL A 53 -17.46 11.73 -18.04
N PRO A 54 -18.04 12.88 -17.67
CA PRO A 54 -18.44 13.91 -18.63
C PRO A 54 -17.24 14.48 -19.40
N GLU A 55 -17.48 14.97 -20.62
CA GLU A 55 -16.43 15.62 -21.44
C GLU A 55 -15.72 16.78 -20.73
N ARG A 56 -16.42 17.46 -19.81
CA ARG A 56 -15.86 18.55 -19.02
C ARG A 56 -16.17 18.36 -17.54
N TYR A 57 -15.12 18.08 -16.78
CA TYR A 57 -15.19 17.92 -15.33
C TYR A 57 -14.12 18.77 -14.64
N SER A 58 -14.25 18.89 -13.32
CA SER A 58 -13.23 19.46 -12.45
C SER A 58 -13.03 18.48 -11.32
N GLU A 59 -11.80 18.02 -11.14
CA GLU A 59 -11.41 17.09 -10.10
C GLU A 59 -10.79 17.84 -8.93
N ALA A 60 -11.11 17.41 -7.70
CA ALA A 60 -10.50 17.97 -6.51
C ALA A 60 -9.15 17.30 -6.28
N VAL A 61 -8.06 18.07 -6.26
CA VAL A 61 -6.76 17.57 -5.81
C VAL A 61 -6.76 17.60 -4.28
N LEU A 62 -6.88 16.42 -3.67
CA LEU A 62 -7.00 16.27 -2.21
C LEU A 62 -5.71 15.62 -1.67
N PRO A 63 -4.72 16.43 -1.24
CA PRO A 63 -3.45 15.90 -0.75
C PRO A 63 -3.67 15.04 0.49
N GLY A 64 -3.07 13.86 0.50
CA GLY A 64 -3.20 12.89 1.59
C GLY A 64 -4.47 12.05 1.55
N ILE A 65 -5.41 12.27 0.61
CA ILE A 65 -6.58 11.39 0.48
C ILE A 65 -6.18 10.02 -0.03
N ASP A 66 -5.22 9.93 -0.96
CA ASP A 66 -4.72 8.64 -1.44
C ASP A 66 -4.01 7.88 -0.34
N GLU A 67 -3.18 8.55 0.48
CA GLU A 67 -2.56 7.97 1.69
C GLU A 67 -3.59 7.56 2.75
N ALA A 68 -4.59 8.40 3.00
CA ALA A 68 -5.66 8.14 3.99
C ALA A 68 -6.56 6.98 3.55
N LEU A 69 -6.86 6.88 2.25
CA LEU A 69 -7.57 5.74 1.69
C LEU A 69 -6.69 4.48 1.71
N SER A 70 -5.39 4.60 1.49
CA SER A 70 -4.45 3.48 1.52
C SER A 70 -4.29 2.86 2.91
N SER A 71 -4.23 3.68 3.96
CA SER A 71 -4.10 3.22 5.35
C SER A 71 -5.34 2.53 5.91
N ASN A 72 -6.51 2.68 5.26
CA ASN A 72 -7.76 1.99 5.62
C ASN A 72 -8.31 1.10 4.49
N ARG A 73 -7.51 0.82 3.45
CA ARG A 73 -7.93 0.00 2.28
C ARG A 73 -7.98 -1.48 2.60
N TRP A 74 -7.11 -1.93 3.50
CA TRP A 74 -6.84 -3.36 3.71
C TRP A 74 -7.13 -3.74 5.16
N THR A 75 -7.99 -4.75 5.35
CA THR A 75 -8.43 -5.22 6.68
C THR A 75 -7.45 -6.24 7.27
N TRP A 76 -6.88 -7.05 6.39
CA TRP A 76 -6.01 -8.19 6.68
C TRP A 76 -4.55 -7.94 6.33
N LEU A 77 -4.25 -6.82 5.68
CA LEU A 77 -2.88 -6.42 5.35
C LEU A 77 -2.41 -5.26 6.22
N VAL A 78 -1.15 -5.30 6.64
CA VAL A 78 -0.54 -4.27 7.48
C VAL A 78 0.85 -3.90 6.98
N GLU A 79 1.18 -2.62 7.09
CA GLU A 79 2.55 -2.15 6.92
C GLU A 79 3.39 -2.58 8.13
N ARG A 80 4.66 -2.92 7.87
CA ARG A 80 5.66 -3.11 8.91
C ARG A 80 6.84 -2.19 8.64
N PRO A 81 7.39 -1.50 9.66
CA PRO A 81 8.55 -0.67 9.47
C PRO A 81 9.75 -1.54 9.07
N HIS A 82 10.20 -1.39 7.83
CA HIS A 82 11.39 -2.03 7.29
C HIS A 82 12.22 -1.00 6.53
N ALA A 83 13.54 -1.13 6.54
CA ALA A 83 14.45 -0.11 6.01
C ALA A 83 14.29 0.13 4.50
N TRP A 84 13.82 -0.86 3.75
CA TRP A 84 13.69 -0.80 2.30
C TRP A 84 12.48 -1.54 1.72
N GLN A 85 11.74 -2.32 2.53
CA GLN A 85 10.54 -3.04 2.06
C GLN A 85 9.29 -2.27 2.46
N ARG A 86 8.41 -2.04 1.49
CA ARG A 86 7.12 -1.36 1.64
C ARG A 86 5.95 -2.31 1.38
N GLN A 87 6.21 -3.53 0.92
CA GLN A 87 5.18 -4.56 0.76
C GLN A 87 4.36 -4.81 2.03
N LEU A 88 3.06 -4.99 1.84
CA LEU A 88 2.15 -5.29 2.95
C LEU A 88 2.25 -6.74 3.41
N TRP A 89 2.09 -6.91 4.71
CA TRP A 89 2.17 -8.19 5.41
C TRP A 89 0.79 -8.69 5.79
N ILE A 90 0.61 -10.00 5.80
CA ILE A 90 -0.60 -10.60 6.37
C ILE A 90 -0.61 -10.32 7.88
N LYS A 91 -1.69 -9.69 8.36
CA LYS A 91 -1.88 -9.32 9.76
C LYS A 91 -1.76 -10.55 10.65
N GLY A 92 -0.97 -10.44 11.72
CA GLY A 92 -0.74 -11.55 12.65
C GLY A 92 0.13 -12.70 12.12
N ARG A 93 0.63 -12.61 10.88
CA ARG A 93 1.58 -13.58 10.31
C ARG A 93 2.92 -12.91 9.98
N ARG A 94 3.95 -13.74 9.82
CA ARG A 94 5.28 -13.34 9.34
C ARG A 94 5.42 -13.74 7.86
N MET A 95 4.52 -13.24 7.05
CA MET A 95 4.42 -13.55 5.62
C MET A 95 3.92 -12.32 4.85
N ARG A 96 4.51 -12.05 3.70
CA ARG A 96 4.08 -10.99 2.76
C ARG A 96 2.88 -11.45 1.95
N ALA A 97 2.06 -10.50 1.48
CA ALA A 97 0.93 -10.82 0.61
C ALA A 97 1.37 -11.48 -0.71
N SER A 98 2.49 -11.03 -1.28
CA SER A 98 3.09 -11.60 -2.50
C SER A 98 3.54 -13.06 -2.32
N GLU A 99 4.11 -13.40 -1.17
CA GLU A 99 4.53 -14.78 -0.85
C GLU A 99 3.31 -15.71 -0.77
N LEU A 100 2.23 -15.28 -0.10
CA LEU A 100 0.99 -16.05 0.00
C LEU A 100 0.39 -16.33 -1.39
N VAL A 101 0.29 -15.30 -2.22
CA VAL A 101 -0.24 -15.43 -3.60
C VAL A 101 0.70 -16.26 -4.47
N GLY A 102 2.02 -16.15 -4.28
CA GLY A 102 3.02 -16.99 -4.93
C GLY A 102 2.85 -18.47 -4.59
N HIS A 103 2.63 -18.80 -3.31
CA HIS A 103 2.34 -20.17 -2.88
C HIS A 103 1.03 -20.70 -3.47
N MET A 104 -0.03 -19.90 -3.45
CA MET A 104 -1.31 -20.28 -4.04
C MET A 104 -1.16 -20.58 -5.54
N ASN A 105 -0.53 -19.68 -6.30
CA ASN A 105 -0.32 -19.85 -7.74
C ASN A 105 0.62 -21.02 -8.06
N GLY A 106 1.70 -21.18 -7.30
CA GLY A 106 2.69 -22.24 -7.50
C GLY A 106 2.13 -23.65 -7.23
N ASN A 107 1.16 -23.77 -6.32
CA ASN A 107 0.49 -25.04 -6.02
C ASN A 107 -0.84 -25.22 -6.76
N GLY A 108 -1.33 -24.19 -7.46
CA GLY A 108 -2.63 -24.21 -8.14
C GLY A 108 -3.83 -24.26 -7.18
N TRP A 109 -3.67 -23.76 -5.95
CA TRP A 109 -4.72 -23.78 -4.94
C TRP A 109 -5.78 -22.70 -5.20
N SER A 110 -7.02 -23.00 -4.81
CA SER A 110 -8.06 -21.97 -4.72
C SER A 110 -7.85 -21.08 -3.49
N ALA A 111 -8.60 -19.97 -3.40
CA ALA A 111 -8.59 -19.11 -2.22
C ALA A 111 -9.01 -19.87 -0.96
N ASP A 112 -10.06 -20.70 -1.03
CA ASP A 112 -10.52 -21.54 0.08
C ASP A 112 -9.49 -22.60 0.50
N GLU A 113 -8.74 -23.15 -0.46
CA GLU A 113 -7.72 -24.13 -0.17
C GLU A 113 -6.49 -23.48 0.46
N THR A 114 -6.04 -22.36 -0.08
CA THR A 114 -4.97 -21.54 0.51
C THR A 114 -5.33 -21.10 1.92
N ALA A 115 -6.56 -20.64 2.15
CA ALA A 115 -7.07 -20.29 3.47
C ALA A 115 -6.95 -21.46 4.46
N ARG A 116 -7.34 -22.67 4.03
CA ARG A 116 -7.19 -23.89 4.85
C ARG A 116 -5.73 -24.25 5.10
N GLN A 117 -4.86 -24.17 4.09
CA GLN A 117 -3.44 -24.53 4.22
C GLN A 117 -2.67 -23.60 5.15
N PHE A 118 -2.98 -22.29 5.10
CA PHE A 118 -2.28 -21.28 5.90
C PHE A 118 -3.03 -20.91 7.20
N ASP A 119 -4.16 -21.57 7.48
CA ASP A 119 -5.02 -21.27 8.63
C ASP A 119 -5.41 -19.78 8.66
N LEU A 120 -5.95 -19.29 7.55
CA LEU A 120 -6.36 -17.90 7.33
C LEU A 120 -7.84 -17.81 6.97
N PRO A 121 -8.50 -16.67 7.25
CA PRO A 121 -9.80 -16.37 6.65
C PRO A 121 -9.67 -16.29 5.13
N VAL A 122 -10.70 -16.75 4.40
CA VAL A 122 -10.73 -16.69 2.93
C VAL A 122 -10.66 -15.25 2.44
N GLU A 123 -11.27 -14.32 3.19
CA GLU A 123 -11.24 -12.89 2.93
C GLU A 123 -9.82 -12.33 2.94
N ALA A 124 -8.93 -12.83 3.81
CA ALA A 124 -7.53 -12.42 3.85
C ALA A 124 -6.77 -12.85 2.60
N VAL A 125 -7.07 -14.02 2.06
CA VAL A 125 -6.46 -14.54 0.82
C VAL A 125 -6.93 -13.73 -0.39
N LEU A 126 -8.24 -13.48 -0.49
CA LEU A 126 -8.81 -12.65 -1.57
C LEU A 126 -8.30 -11.21 -1.51
N GLU A 127 -8.13 -10.66 -0.31
CA GLU A 127 -7.55 -9.33 -0.11
C GLU A 127 -6.08 -9.29 -0.55
N ALA A 128 -5.29 -10.31 -0.21
CA ALA A 128 -3.91 -10.44 -0.66
C ALA A 128 -3.80 -10.55 -2.19
N GLN A 129 -4.68 -11.30 -2.86
CA GLN A 129 -4.74 -11.35 -4.33
C GLN A 129 -4.97 -9.97 -4.94
N ARG A 130 -5.97 -9.25 -4.43
CA ARG A 130 -6.33 -7.91 -4.93
C ARG A 130 -5.19 -6.91 -4.74
N TYR A 131 -4.49 -6.99 -3.62
CA TYR A 131 -3.31 -6.18 -3.37
C TYR A 131 -2.19 -6.49 -4.37
N VAL A 132 -1.87 -7.77 -4.59
CA VAL A 132 -0.82 -8.17 -5.54
C VAL A 132 -1.12 -7.74 -6.97
N GLU A 133 -2.40 -7.75 -7.36
CA GLU A 133 -2.84 -7.24 -8.67
C GLU A 133 -2.73 -5.70 -8.77
N THR A 134 -3.07 -4.99 -7.70
CA THR A 134 -3.08 -3.51 -7.69
C THR A 134 -1.67 -2.93 -7.61
N ASP A 135 -0.79 -3.53 -6.81
CA ASP A 135 0.54 -3.00 -6.45
C ASP A 135 1.68 -3.79 -7.11
N ARG A 136 1.41 -4.39 -8.28
CA ARG A 136 2.35 -5.29 -8.98
C ARG A 136 3.71 -4.64 -9.27
N GLU A 137 3.72 -3.38 -9.68
CA GLU A 137 4.96 -2.64 -9.98
C GLU A 137 5.86 -2.50 -8.74
N LEU A 138 5.28 -2.26 -7.56
CA LEU A 138 6.01 -2.18 -6.30
C LEU A 138 6.61 -3.55 -5.93
N ILE A 139 5.81 -4.60 -6.05
CA ILE A 139 6.22 -5.97 -5.71
C ILE A 139 7.36 -6.44 -6.62
N ASP A 140 7.26 -6.17 -7.93
CA ASP A 140 8.29 -6.54 -8.89
C ASP A 140 9.61 -5.77 -8.63
N ALA A 141 9.52 -4.46 -8.35
CA ALA A 141 10.69 -3.65 -8.02
C ALA A 141 11.40 -4.13 -6.74
N GLU A 142 10.63 -4.46 -5.69
CA GLU A 142 11.20 -5.00 -4.45
C GLU A 142 11.78 -6.40 -4.63
N THR A 143 11.17 -7.24 -5.49
CA THR A 143 11.69 -8.57 -5.81
C THR A 143 13.06 -8.47 -6.50
N ILE A 144 13.23 -7.50 -7.40
CA ILE A 144 14.52 -7.23 -8.06
C ILE A 144 15.57 -6.80 -7.03
N GLU A 145 15.22 -5.90 -6.11
CA GLU A 145 16.15 -5.43 -5.08
C GLU A 145 16.50 -6.54 -4.07
N GLU A 146 15.54 -7.40 -3.71
CA GLU A 146 15.78 -8.59 -2.87
C GLU A 146 16.78 -9.55 -3.54
N GLN A 147 16.64 -9.81 -4.84
CA GLN A 147 17.59 -10.62 -5.61
C GLN A 147 18.97 -9.99 -5.66
N ARG A 148 19.05 -8.66 -5.78
CA ARG A 148 20.32 -7.91 -5.79
C ARG A 148 21.05 -8.03 -4.45
N ILE A 149 20.34 -7.82 -3.34
CA ILE A 149 20.89 -7.95 -1.98
C ILE A 149 21.35 -9.39 -1.73
N ALA A 150 20.51 -10.37 -2.08
CA ALA A 150 20.85 -11.79 -1.93
C ALA A 150 22.10 -12.17 -2.73
N PHE A 151 22.20 -11.69 -3.98
CA PHE A 151 23.38 -11.91 -4.83
C PHE A 151 24.65 -11.28 -4.23
N THR A 152 24.57 -10.04 -3.74
CA THR A 152 25.70 -9.37 -3.06
C THR A 152 26.12 -10.11 -1.80
N MET A 153 25.18 -10.60 -0.99
CA MET A 153 25.49 -11.39 0.21
C MET A 153 26.14 -12.74 -0.13
N ALA A 154 25.65 -13.44 -1.16
CA ALA A 154 26.21 -14.71 -1.62
C ALA A 154 27.63 -14.55 -2.18
N THR A 155 27.91 -13.44 -2.86
CA THR A 155 29.25 -13.16 -3.42
C THR A 155 30.25 -12.65 -2.38
N ALA A 156 29.77 -12.11 -1.25
CA ALA A 156 30.61 -11.68 -0.13
C ALA A 156 31.06 -12.83 0.78
N HIS A 157 30.42 -14.01 0.72
CA HIS A 157 30.79 -15.19 1.50
C HIS A 157 30.98 -16.41 0.58
N PRO A 158 32.16 -16.57 -0.06
CA PRO A 158 32.43 -17.75 -0.88
C PRO A 158 32.36 -19.02 -0.01
N PRO A 159 31.86 -20.15 -0.54
CA PRO A 159 31.90 -21.42 0.18
C PRO A 159 33.36 -21.71 0.55
N GLU A 160 33.61 -21.95 1.83
CA GLU A 160 34.91 -22.40 2.32
C GLU A 160 35.25 -23.70 1.59
N VAL A 161 36.06 -23.59 0.54
CA VAL A 161 36.52 -24.73 -0.24
C VAL A 161 37.33 -25.59 0.72
N ALA A 162 36.75 -26.72 1.13
CA ALA A 162 37.39 -27.68 2.00
C ALA A 162 38.75 -28.06 1.38
N SER A 163 39.82 -27.51 1.98
CA SER A 163 41.20 -27.87 1.68
C SER A 163 41.42 -29.31 2.14
N ALA A 164 41.09 -30.26 1.28
CA ALA A 164 41.52 -31.65 1.41
C ALA A 164 43.01 -31.71 1.04
N ALA A 165 43.86 -31.42 2.03
CA ALA A 165 45.28 -31.76 1.94
C ALA A 165 45.44 -33.28 1.87
N PRO A 166 46.23 -33.84 0.94
CA PRO A 166 46.49 -35.28 0.92
C PRO A 166 47.34 -35.65 2.13
N ARG A 167 46.83 -36.56 2.97
CA ARG A 167 47.67 -37.23 3.98
C ARG A 167 48.64 -38.15 3.24
N ARG A 168 49.92 -38.05 3.64
CA ARG A 168 51.09 -38.78 3.15
C ARG A 168 50.88 -40.29 3.06
#